data_AF-A0A0G0DC88-F1
#
_entry.id   AF-A0A0G0DC88-F1
#
_cell.length_a   1.000
_cell.length_b   1.000
_cell.length_c   1.000
_cell.angle_alpha   90.00
_cell.angle_beta   90.00
_cell.angle_gamma   90.00
#
_symmetry.space_group_name_H-M   'P 1'
#
loop_
_entity.id
_entity.type
_entity.pdbx_description
1 polymer ?
#
loop_
_entity_poly.entity_id
_entity_poly.type
_entity_poly.pdbx_seq_one_letter_code
_entity_poly.pdbx_strand_id
1 'polypeptide(L)'
;MFFSELAKYFERIEKNSSRLEITRILGELFNKLSAQEIAKVVYLLQGRVGPAYEGIDFGMAERTIIKSKSFEEKDMEVLAVFDFFYKLATASGNGSQDVKVSLLSQLIRQLDPLSGRYLVRLPTGIIRLGFSDMTILDAYSWMLKGDKSLRPIIETAYHVRPDLGFIGKMLKEKGIKGLEEIEPKAFTPIIMMKAERMSSAKEIIKQIGKCLVEPKFDGFRRG
;
A
#
# COMPACT_ATOMS: atom_id res chain seq x y z
N MET A 1 3.93 17.00 -1.19
CA MET A 1 5.33 16.65 -0.92
C MET A 1 6.05 16.25 -2.19
N PHE A 2 7.34 16.49 -2.19
CA PHE A 2 8.24 16.04 -3.26
C PHE A 2 8.70 14.61 -3.06
N PHE A 3 9.11 13.96 -4.15
CA PHE A 3 9.59 12.59 -4.15
C PHE A 3 10.92 12.44 -3.42
N SER A 4 11.78 13.48 -3.44
CA SER A 4 13.02 13.51 -2.64
C SER A 4 12.77 13.38 -1.14
N GLU A 5 11.66 13.95 -0.64
CA GLU A 5 11.27 13.80 0.76
C GLU A 5 10.77 12.37 1.03
N LEU A 6 9.94 11.81 0.15
CA LEU A 6 9.50 10.42 0.27
C LEU A 6 10.68 9.42 0.21
N ALA A 7 11.68 9.68 -0.63
CA ALA A 7 12.91 8.88 -0.74
C ALA A 7 13.67 8.80 0.61
N LYS A 8 13.69 9.89 1.39
CA LYS A 8 14.25 9.89 2.74
C LYS A 8 13.44 9.01 3.70
N TYR A 9 12.11 8.98 3.57
CA TYR A 9 11.27 8.06 4.35
C TYR A 9 11.50 6.60 3.98
N PHE A 10 11.62 6.28 2.69
CA PHE A 10 12.03 4.95 2.24
C PHE A 10 13.33 4.51 2.90
N GLU A 11 14.35 5.38 2.91
CA GLU A 11 15.65 5.08 3.52
C GLU A 11 15.57 4.90 5.04
N ARG A 12 14.82 5.77 5.72
CA ARG A 12 14.57 5.64 7.17
C ARG A 12 13.91 4.31 7.48
N ILE A 13 12.91 3.89 6.71
CA ILE A 13 12.21 2.61 6.93
C ILE A 13 13.15 1.43 6.67
N GLU A 14 13.91 1.44 5.57
CA GLU A 14 14.84 0.36 5.20
C GLU A 14 15.96 0.15 6.24
N LYS A 15 16.41 1.24 6.89
CA LYS A 15 17.43 1.19 7.96
C LYS A 15 16.90 0.71 9.31
N ASN A 16 15.58 0.58 9.49
CA ASN A 16 14.96 0.17 10.74
C ASN A 16 14.44 -1.27 10.68
N SER A 17 14.70 -2.05 11.72
CA SER A 17 14.17 -3.42 11.88
C SER A 17 13.00 -3.52 12.86
N SER A 18 12.81 -2.49 13.71
CA SER A 18 11.73 -2.44 14.69
C SER A 18 10.41 -2.08 14.03
N ARG A 19 9.43 -3.01 14.10
CA ARG A 19 8.08 -2.78 13.59
C ARG A 19 7.41 -1.56 14.22
N LEU A 20 7.66 -1.32 15.51
CA LEU A 20 7.11 -0.14 16.20
C LEU A 20 7.70 1.15 15.65
N GLU A 21 9.00 1.18 15.38
CA GLU A 21 9.65 2.37 14.84
C GLU A 21 9.22 2.65 13.40
N ILE A 22 9.13 1.60 12.57
CA ILE A 22 8.54 1.71 11.23
C ILE A 22 7.12 2.28 11.29
N THR A 23 6.30 1.82 12.24
CA THR A 23 4.93 2.33 12.43
C THR A 23 4.93 3.83 12.74
N ARG A 24 5.85 4.31 13.59
CA ARG A 24 5.99 5.73 13.92
C ARG A 24 6.43 6.57 12.73
N ILE A 25 7.43 6.10 12.00
CA ILE A 25 7.94 6.77 10.79
C ILE A 25 6.81 6.89 9.75
N LEU A 26 6.02 5.83 9.56
CA LEU A 26 4.86 5.85 8.68
C LEU A 26 3.77 6.81 9.18
N GLY A 27 3.48 6.82 10.48
CA GLY A 27 2.53 7.77 11.07
C GLY A 27 2.95 9.23 10.88
N GLU A 28 4.23 9.53 11.08
CA GLU A 28 4.83 10.84 10.81
C GLU A 28 4.68 11.24 9.33
N LEU A 29 5.01 10.32 8.41
CA LEU A 29 4.85 10.54 6.97
C LEU A 29 3.39 10.85 6.64
N PHE A 30 2.45 9.98 7.04
CA PHE A 30 1.03 10.12 6.73
C PHE A 30 0.41 11.39 7.30
N ASN A 31 0.91 11.87 8.45
CA ASN A 31 0.48 13.14 9.00
C ASN A 31 0.83 14.33 8.07
N LYS A 32 1.99 14.29 7.40
CA LYS A 32 2.42 15.34 6.47
C LYS A 32 1.73 15.31 5.10
N LEU A 33 1.25 14.15 4.67
CA LEU A 33 0.63 14.00 3.35
C LEU A 33 -0.73 14.72 3.27
N SER A 34 -1.13 15.17 2.10
CA SER A 34 -2.53 15.52 1.82
C SER A 34 -3.40 14.26 1.64
N ALA A 35 -4.72 14.44 1.59
CA ALA A 35 -5.67 13.35 1.33
C ALA A 35 -5.46 12.66 -0.03
N GLN A 36 -5.04 13.42 -1.04
CA GLN A 36 -4.73 12.86 -2.37
C GLN A 36 -3.39 12.12 -2.38
N GLU A 37 -2.42 12.59 -1.60
CA GLU A 37 -1.10 11.98 -1.54
C GLU A 37 -1.11 10.68 -0.75
N ILE A 38 -1.75 10.64 0.42
CA ILE A 38 -1.83 9.41 1.22
C ILE A 38 -2.49 8.27 0.44
N ALA A 39 -3.49 8.59 -0.40
CA ALA A 39 -4.20 7.65 -1.24
C ALA A 39 -3.28 6.93 -2.26
N LYS A 40 -2.17 7.56 -2.62
CA LYS A 40 -1.20 7.08 -3.63
C LYS A 40 0.09 6.56 -2.99
N VAL A 41 0.64 7.30 -2.03
CA VAL A 41 1.92 7.00 -1.36
C VAL A 41 1.87 5.67 -0.63
N VAL A 42 0.72 5.31 -0.04
CA VAL A 42 0.56 4.01 0.62
C VAL A 42 0.88 2.83 -0.30
N TYR A 43 0.53 2.92 -1.59
CA TYR A 43 0.84 1.89 -2.56
C TYR A 43 2.29 1.93 -3.02
N LEU A 44 2.87 3.14 -3.20
CA LEU A 44 4.30 3.26 -3.51
C LEU A 44 5.15 2.62 -2.41
N LEU A 45 4.79 2.83 -1.14
CA LEU A 45 5.47 2.20 0.00
C LEU A 45 5.39 0.66 -0.03
N GLN A 46 4.40 0.11 -0.73
CA GLN A 46 4.23 -1.33 -0.96
C GLN A 46 4.83 -1.81 -2.29
N GLY A 47 5.45 -0.93 -3.08
CA GLY A 47 5.94 -1.26 -4.41
C GLY A 47 4.82 -1.48 -5.42
N ARG A 48 3.71 -0.76 -5.31
CA ARG A 48 2.52 -0.89 -6.17
C ARG A 48 2.00 0.48 -6.60
N VAL A 49 1.10 0.49 -7.59
CA VAL A 49 0.36 1.68 -8.06
C VAL A 49 -1.14 1.58 -7.83
N GLY A 50 -1.55 0.66 -6.97
CA GLY A 50 -2.95 0.44 -6.63
C GLY A 50 -3.12 -0.74 -5.67
N PRO A 51 -4.38 -1.01 -5.26
CA PRO A 51 -4.73 -2.18 -4.48
C PRO A 51 -4.33 -3.50 -5.16
N ALA A 52 -3.99 -4.52 -4.36
CA ALA A 52 -3.55 -5.81 -4.87
C ALA A 52 -4.59 -6.50 -5.79
N TYR A 53 -5.87 -6.32 -5.49
CA TYR A 53 -6.97 -6.97 -6.21
C TYR A 53 -7.21 -6.38 -7.61
N GLU A 54 -6.67 -5.20 -7.93
CA GLU A 54 -6.75 -4.64 -9.29
C GLU A 54 -5.73 -5.29 -10.23
N GLY A 55 -4.71 -5.98 -9.70
CA GLY A 55 -3.71 -6.70 -10.50
C GLY A 55 -2.82 -5.80 -11.37
N ILE A 56 -2.78 -4.50 -11.10
CA ILE A 56 -1.92 -3.55 -11.83
C ILE A 56 -0.49 -3.67 -11.29
N ASP A 57 0.37 -4.34 -12.05
CA ASP A 57 1.80 -4.49 -11.78
C ASP A 57 2.63 -3.83 -12.89
N PHE A 58 3.87 -3.47 -12.57
CA PHE A 58 4.79 -2.77 -13.47
C PHE A 58 5.24 -3.63 -14.66
N GLY A 59 5.29 -4.96 -14.48
CA GLY A 59 5.63 -5.92 -15.54
C GLY A 59 7.04 -5.73 -16.11
N MET A 60 7.99 -5.27 -15.28
CA MET A 60 9.39 -5.05 -15.66
C MET A 60 10.31 -6.14 -15.13
N ALA A 61 11.23 -6.62 -15.98
CA ALA A 61 12.33 -7.47 -15.57
C ALA A 61 13.54 -6.63 -15.10
N GLU A 62 14.25 -7.13 -14.09
CA GLU A 62 15.41 -6.50 -13.44
C GLU A 62 16.54 -6.09 -14.40
N ARG A 63 16.64 -6.73 -15.57
CA ARG A 63 17.74 -6.56 -16.54
C ARG A 63 17.60 -5.33 -17.46
N THR A 64 16.58 -4.50 -17.29
CA THR A 64 16.18 -3.51 -18.31
C THR A 64 16.59 -2.05 -18.01
N ILE A 65 17.47 -1.81 -17.04
CA ILE A 65 17.79 -0.44 -16.60
C ILE A 65 19.24 -0.09 -16.93
N ILE A 66 19.43 0.72 -17.97
CA ILE A 66 20.73 1.23 -18.40
C ILE A 66 21.11 2.45 -17.55
N LYS A 67 22.34 2.48 -17.02
CA LYS A 67 22.89 3.62 -16.28
C LYS A 67 22.99 4.86 -17.18
N SER A 68 22.31 5.95 -16.85
CA SER A 68 22.45 7.25 -17.54
C SER A 68 23.31 8.24 -16.76
N LYS A 69 24.04 9.14 -17.46
CA LYS A 69 25.12 9.98 -16.92
C LYS A 69 24.93 11.51 -17.07
N SER A 70 23.71 12.04 -17.09
CA SER A 70 23.51 13.50 -17.07
C SER A 70 22.32 13.87 -16.18
N PHE A 71 22.54 14.73 -15.19
CA PHE A 71 21.50 15.16 -14.25
C PHE A 71 21.17 16.63 -14.48
N GLU A 72 19.91 16.91 -14.83
CA GLU A 72 19.31 18.22 -14.58
C GLU A 72 18.41 18.02 -13.37
N GLU A 73 18.93 18.28 -12.17
CA GLU A 73 18.22 18.01 -10.92
C GLU A 73 16.96 18.87 -10.83
N LYS A 74 15.80 18.22 -10.93
CA LYS A 74 14.48 18.82 -10.76
C LYS A 74 13.66 17.90 -9.87
N ASP A 75 13.38 18.37 -8.67
CA ASP A 75 12.53 17.63 -7.75
C ASP A 75 11.09 17.53 -8.30
N MET A 76 10.49 16.36 -8.15
CA MET A 76 9.18 16.03 -8.71
C MET A 76 8.18 15.83 -7.59
N GLU A 77 6.95 16.29 -7.79
CA GLU A 77 5.86 15.99 -6.86
C GLU A 77 5.56 14.48 -6.84
N VAL A 78 5.25 13.96 -5.65
CA VAL A 78 4.97 12.53 -5.49
C VAL A 78 3.77 12.07 -6.32
N LEU A 79 2.78 12.95 -6.53
CA LEU A 79 1.62 12.69 -7.37
C LEU A 79 2.04 12.51 -8.84
N ALA A 80 2.96 13.34 -9.34
CA ALA A 80 3.46 13.24 -10.70
C ALA A 80 4.27 11.95 -10.91
N VAL A 81 5.09 11.56 -9.92
CA VAL A 81 5.81 10.28 -9.94
C VAL A 81 4.86 9.09 -9.91
N PHE A 82 3.80 9.14 -9.10
CA PHE A 82 2.76 8.10 -9.08
C PHE A 82 2.05 7.98 -10.43
N ASP A 83 1.62 9.10 -11.02
CA ASP A 83 0.88 9.09 -12.30
C ASP A 83 1.77 8.56 -13.44
N PHE A 84 3.07 8.87 -13.40
CA PHE A 84 4.05 8.28 -14.29
C PHE A 84 4.14 6.75 -14.12
N PHE A 85 4.25 6.27 -12.87
CA PHE A 85 4.29 4.85 -12.56
C PHE A 85 3.02 4.12 -12.95
N TYR A 86 1.86 4.73 -12.76
CA TYR A 86 0.57 4.20 -13.18
C TYR A 86 0.53 4.04 -14.71
N LYS A 87 0.92 5.07 -15.47
CA LYS A 87 1.05 4.98 -16.93
C LYS A 87 1.97 3.84 -17.36
N LEU A 88 3.12 3.70 -16.69
CA LEU A 88 4.08 2.64 -16.94
C LEU A 88 3.49 1.25 -16.69
N ALA A 89 2.75 1.06 -15.59
CA ALA A 89 2.12 -0.21 -15.26
C ALA A 89 0.98 -0.57 -16.25
N THR A 90 0.21 0.42 -16.69
CA THR A 90 -0.88 0.22 -17.66
C THR A 90 -0.43 0.12 -19.12
N ALA A 91 0.83 0.45 -19.42
CA ALA A 91 1.35 0.36 -20.78
C ALA A 91 1.53 -1.12 -21.19
N SER A 92 0.85 -1.52 -22.26
CA SER A 92 0.85 -2.88 -22.82
C SER A 92 0.98 -2.87 -24.34
N GLY A 93 1.37 -3.99 -24.95
CA GLY A 93 1.45 -4.16 -26.41
C GLY A 93 2.87 -4.25 -26.96
N ASN A 94 3.00 -4.48 -28.27
CA ASN A 94 4.30 -4.58 -28.94
C ASN A 94 5.08 -3.26 -28.83
N GLY A 95 6.36 -3.32 -28.48
CA GLY A 95 7.22 -2.14 -28.24
C GLY A 95 7.00 -1.43 -26.90
N SER A 96 6.05 -1.87 -26.06
CA SER A 96 5.81 -1.28 -24.73
C SER A 96 7.04 -1.36 -23.82
N GLN A 97 7.85 -2.41 -23.93
CA GLN A 97 9.08 -2.54 -23.14
C GLN A 97 10.08 -1.40 -23.44
N ASP A 98 10.32 -1.07 -24.70
CA ASP A 98 11.25 0.00 -25.08
C ASP A 98 10.75 1.38 -24.63
N VAL A 99 9.44 1.62 -24.75
CA VAL A 99 8.79 2.85 -24.25
C VAL A 99 8.99 2.97 -22.74
N LYS A 100 8.72 1.89 -22.00
CA LYS A 100 8.87 1.82 -20.55
C LYS A 100 10.32 2.12 -20.10
N VAL A 101 11.32 1.60 -20.81
CA VAL A 101 12.75 1.85 -20.54
C VAL A 101 13.13 3.30 -20.83
N SER A 102 12.68 3.85 -21.96
CA SER A 102 12.94 5.24 -22.34
C SER A 102 12.36 6.21 -21.30
N LEU A 103 11.11 5.98 -20.90
CA LEU A 103 10.41 6.77 -19.89
C LEU A 103 11.14 6.75 -18.54
N LEU A 104 11.56 5.58 -18.05
CA LEU A 104 12.33 5.50 -16.80
C LEU A 104 13.68 6.21 -16.92
N SER A 105 14.38 6.02 -18.04
CA SER A 105 15.68 6.63 -18.26
C SER A 105 15.61 8.16 -18.26
N GLN A 106 14.53 8.75 -18.78
CA GLN A 106 14.29 10.19 -18.71
C GLN A 106 14.08 10.67 -17.28
N LEU A 107 13.29 9.94 -16.49
CA LEU A 107 12.94 10.36 -15.14
C LEU A 107 14.11 10.19 -14.16
N ILE A 108 14.94 9.16 -14.33
CA ILE A 108 16.17 8.99 -13.53
C ILE A 108 17.14 10.18 -13.70
N ARG A 109 17.20 10.79 -14.90
CA ARG A 109 18.07 11.95 -15.17
C ARG A 109 17.61 13.23 -14.46
N GLN A 110 16.37 13.29 -14.00
CA GLN A 110 15.82 14.48 -13.35
C GLN A 110 15.92 14.42 -11.82
N LEU A 111 16.24 13.26 -11.26
CA LEU A 111 16.18 13.02 -9.82
C LEU A 111 17.56 13.00 -9.18
N ASP A 112 17.61 13.38 -7.90
CA ASP A 112 18.79 13.18 -7.05
C ASP A 112 19.11 11.68 -6.88
N PRO A 113 20.36 11.32 -6.48
CA PRO A 113 20.78 9.93 -6.38
C PRO A 113 19.92 9.04 -5.47
N LEU A 114 19.40 9.57 -4.35
CA LEU A 114 18.58 8.80 -3.42
C LEU A 114 17.20 8.53 -4.02
N SER A 115 16.59 9.56 -4.61
CA SER A 115 15.34 9.43 -5.35
C SER A 115 15.45 8.46 -6.52
N GLY A 116 16.49 8.59 -7.34
CA GLY A 116 16.75 7.68 -8.46
C GLY A 116 16.88 6.22 -8.03
N ARG A 117 17.51 5.96 -6.87
CA ARG A 117 17.61 4.61 -6.29
C ARG A 117 16.24 4.01 -6.01
N TYR A 118 15.34 4.73 -5.34
CA TYR A 118 14.01 4.23 -5.03
C TYR A 118 13.10 4.18 -6.25
N LEU A 119 13.23 5.13 -7.17
CA LEU A 119 12.53 5.13 -8.44
C LEU A 119 12.82 3.85 -9.24
N VAL A 120 14.07 3.39 -9.27
CA VAL A 120 14.47 2.15 -9.96
C VAL A 120 13.96 0.91 -9.24
N ARG A 121 13.97 0.90 -7.90
CA ARG A 121 13.59 -0.26 -7.10
C ARG A 121 12.09 -0.53 -7.07
N LEU A 122 11.26 0.52 -7.16
CA LEU A 122 9.79 0.42 -7.18
C LEU A 122 9.28 -0.50 -8.31
N PRO A 123 9.56 -0.22 -9.60
CA PRO A 123 9.03 -1.01 -10.72
C PRO A 123 9.71 -2.36 -10.89
N THR A 124 10.89 -2.55 -10.30
CA THR A 124 11.61 -3.83 -10.33
C THR A 124 11.19 -4.78 -9.20
N GLY A 125 10.31 -4.35 -8.29
CA GLY A 125 9.81 -5.18 -7.18
C GLY A 125 10.86 -5.48 -6.10
N ILE A 126 11.97 -4.74 -6.06
CA ILE A 126 13.09 -4.99 -5.14
C ILE A 126 12.85 -4.33 -3.77
N ILE A 127 11.90 -3.39 -3.67
CA ILE A 127 11.60 -2.71 -2.41
C ILE A 127 10.94 -3.69 -1.42
N ARG A 128 11.70 -4.10 -0.42
CA ARG A 128 11.22 -4.88 0.73
C ARG A 128 11.40 -4.07 2.00
N LEU A 129 10.40 -3.23 2.31
CA LEU A 129 10.41 -2.41 3.53
C LEU A 129 10.02 -3.18 4.81
N GLY A 130 9.69 -4.47 4.70
CA GLY A 130 9.50 -5.33 5.86
C GLY A 130 8.25 -5.05 6.69
N PHE A 131 7.16 -4.55 6.07
CA PHE A 131 5.87 -4.36 6.74
C PHE A 131 4.68 -4.85 5.90
N SER A 132 3.52 -5.01 6.55
CA SER A 132 2.27 -5.48 5.95
C SER A 132 1.18 -4.41 6.02
N ASP A 133 0.02 -4.65 5.40
CA ASP A 133 -1.18 -3.79 5.51
C ASP A 133 -1.52 -3.49 6.97
N MET A 134 -1.36 -4.46 7.86
CA MET A 134 -1.59 -4.27 9.29
C MET A 134 -0.67 -3.17 9.85
N THR A 135 0.56 -3.03 9.37
CA THR A 135 1.43 -1.93 9.85
C THR A 135 0.96 -0.58 9.36
N ILE A 136 0.36 -0.53 8.16
CA ILE A 136 -0.25 0.69 7.63
C ILE A 136 -1.45 1.10 8.50
N LEU A 137 -2.33 0.17 8.89
CA LEU A 137 -3.47 0.51 9.75
C LEU A 137 -3.01 0.97 11.15
N ASP A 138 -1.96 0.36 11.70
CA ASP A 138 -1.33 0.85 12.93
C ASP A 138 -0.78 2.27 12.75
N ALA A 139 -0.14 2.54 11.61
CA ALA A 139 0.41 3.85 11.29
C ALA A 139 -0.70 4.90 11.10
N TYR A 140 -1.86 4.53 10.57
CA TYR A 140 -3.05 5.40 10.52
C TYR A 140 -3.57 5.75 11.92
N SER A 141 -3.60 4.78 12.84
CA SER A 141 -3.92 5.06 14.24
C SER A 141 -2.89 6.01 14.86
N TRP A 142 -1.59 5.76 14.63
CA TRP A 142 -0.50 6.61 15.12
C TRP A 142 -0.55 8.03 14.55
N MET A 143 -0.87 8.19 13.26
CA MET A 143 -1.06 9.49 12.62
C MET A 143 -2.13 10.33 13.34
N LEU A 144 -3.23 9.71 13.76
CA LEU A 144 -4.38 10.42 14.33
C LEU A 144 -4.25 10.67 15.84
N LYS A 145 -3.61 9.74 16.58
CA LYS A 145 -3.63 9.75 18.05
C LYS A 145 -2.27 9.48 18.71
N GLY A 146 -1.24 9.14 17.94
CA GLY A 146 0.08 8.79 18.48
C GLY A 146 0.16 7.43 19.16
N ASP A 147 -0.87 6.59 19.01
CA ASP A 147 -0.93 5.23 19.55
C ASP A 147 -1.69 4.28 18.62
N LYS A 148 -1.87 3.01 19.03
CA LYS A 148 -2.61 1.99 18.27
C LYS A 148 -4.07 1.83 18.71
N SER A 149 -4.62 2.73 19.52
CA SER A 149 -5.95 2.56 20.12
C SER A 149 -7.09 2.63 19.11
N LEU A 150 -6.90 3.29 17.96
CA LEU A 150 -7.89 3.39 16.89
C LEU A 150 -7.81 2.21 15.91
N ARG A 151 -6.83 1.31 16.10
CA ARG A 151 -6.62 0.14 15.24
C ARG A 151 -7.89 -0.69 15.01
N PRO A 152 -8.65 -1.10 16.04
CA PRO A 152 -9.82 -1.98 15.81
C PRO A 152 -10.85 -1.35 14.88
N ILE A 153 -11.11 -0.05 15.01
CA ILE A 153 -12.08 0.68 14.19
C ILE A 153 -11.61 0.76 12.73
N ILE A 154 -10.34 1.10 12.52
CA ILE A 154 -9.72 1.19 11.18
C ILE A 154 -9.71 -0.19 10.51
N GLU A 155 -9.43 -1.24 11.27
CA GLU A 155 -9.42 -2.62 10.78
C GLU A 155 -10.80 -3.12 10.40
N THR A 156 -11.85 -2.78 11.15
CA THR A 156 -13.24 -3.07 10.76
C THR A 156 -13.57 -2.46 9.40
N ALA A 157 -13.23 -1.18 9.19
CA ALA A 157 -13.43 -0.52 7.90
C ALA A 157 -12.61 -1.16 6.78
N TYR A 158 -11.35 -1.51 7.05
CA TYR A 158 -10.48 -2.23 6.10
C TYR A 158 -11.04 -3.61 5.73
N HIS A 159 -11.66 -4.32 6.68
CA HIS A 159 -12.29 -5.60 6.40
C HIS A 159 -13.49 -5.49 5.45
N VAL A 160 -14.28 -4.41 5.59
CA VAL A 160 -15.39 -4.12 4.67
C VAL A 160 -14.87 -3.71 3.30
N ARG A 161 -13.84 -2.85 3.27
CA ARG A 161 -13.25 -2.35 2.04
C ARG A 161 -11.71 -2.30 2.15
N PRO A 162 -11.00 -3.34 1.68
CA PRO A 162 -9.56 -3.51 1.82
C PRO A 162 -8.77 -2.65 0.82
N ASP A 163 -8.97 -1.35 0.91
CA ASP A 163 -8.41 -0.32 0.05
C ASP A 163 -7.70 0.71 0.92
N LEU A 164 -6.40 0.48 1.16
CA LEU A 164 -5.61 1.31 2.06
C LEU A 164 -5.57 2.77 1.64
N GLY A 165 -5.57 3.06 0.33
CA GLY A 165 -5.56 4.41 -0.20
C GLY A 165 -6.88 5.12 0.07
N PHE A 166 -8.00 4.45 -0.15
CA PHE A 166 -9.32 4.95 0.21
C PHE A 166 -9.45 5.20 1.72
N ILE A 167 -9.06 4.23 2.56
CA ILE A 167 -9.09 4.39 4.02
C ILE A 167 -8.24 5.58 4.47
N GLY A 168 -7.00 5.69 3.96
CA GLY A 168 -6.11 6.81 4.28
C GLY A 168 -6.71 8.16 3.88
N LYS A 169 -7.31 8.24 2.69
CA LYS A 169 -7.98 9.46 2.21
C LYS A 169 -9.15 9.86 3.12
N MET A 170 -10.02 8.90 3.46
CA MET A 170 -11.17 9.14 4.34
C MET A 170 -10.74 9.62 5.72
N LEU A 171 -9.68 9.03 6.27
CA LEU A 171 -9.13 9.47 7.55
C LEU A 171 -8.59 10.91 7.49
N LYS A 172 -7.98 11.33 6.39
CA LYS A 172 -7.51 12.71 6.21
C LYS A 172 -8.64 13.72 6.03
N GLU A 173 -9.71 13.33 5.33
CA GLU A 173 -10.81 14.24 5.01
C GLU A 173 -11.86 14.34 6.13
N LYS A 174 -12.18 13.22 6.78
CA LYS A 174 -13.30 13.11 7.73
C LYS A 174 -12.90 12.53 9.10
N GLY A 175 -11.63 12.15 9.30
CA GLY A 175 -11.18 11.47 10.52
C GLY A 175 -11.86 10.11 10.72
N ILE A 176 -11.93 9.66 11.98
CA ILE A 176 -12.51 8.35 12.33
C ILE A 176 -13.99 8.25 12.00
N LYS A 177 -14.76 9.34 12.11
CA LYS A 177 -16.19 9.35 11.78
C LYS A 177 -16.45 8.97 10.31
N GLY A 178 -15.53 9.32 9.42
CA GLY A 178 -15.62 8.93 8.01
C GLY A 178 -15.53 7.42 7.76
N LEU A 179 -15.08 6.63 8.74
CA LEU A 179 -15.02 5.17 8.63
C LEU A 179 -16.34 4.48 8.95
N GLU A 180 -17.24 5.13 9.69
CA GLU A 180 -18.56 4.57 10.06
C GLU A 180 -19.47 4.42 8.83
N GLU A 181 -19.25 5.24 7.80
CA GLU A 181 -20.02 5.26 6.54
C GLU A 181 -19.44 4.30 5.48
N ILE A 182 -18.43 3.49 5.81
CA ILE A 182 -17.78 2.65 4.81
C ILE A 182 -18.62 1.42 4.51
N GLU A 183 -19.06 1.35 3.27
CA GLU A 183 -19.82 0.23 2.73
C GLU A 183 -18.99 -0.57 1.72
N PRO A 184 -19.36 -1.85 1.49
CA PRO A 184 -18.81 -2.63 0.39
C PRO A 184 -19.02 -1.91 -0.95
N LYS A 185 -18.01 -1.98 -1.82
CA LYS A 185 -18.08 -1.45 -3.17
C LYS A 185 -17.99 -2.61 -4.16
N ALA A 186 -18.87 -2.62 -5.17
CA ALA A 186 -18.78 -3.59 -6.25
C ALA A 186 -17.36 -3.59 -6.87
N PHE A 187 -16.84 -4.79 -7.16
CA PHE A 187 -15.47 -5.04 -7.65
C PHE A 187 -14.34 -4.72 -6.65
N THR A 188 -14.65 -4.36 -5.41
CA THR A 188 -13.71 -4.36 -4.30
C THR A 188 -14.01 -5.59 -3.43
N PRO A 189 -13.03 -6.48 -3.17
CA PRO A 189 -13.27 -7.67 -2.36
C PRO A 189 -13.60 -7.29 -0.92
N ILE A 190 -14.27 -8.16 -0.19
CA ILE A 190 -14.46 -8.04 1.26
C ILE A 190 -13.48 -9.01 1.93
N ILE A 191 -12.82 -8.59 3.01
CA ILE A 191 -11.94 -9.52 3.75
C ILE A 191 -12.79 -10.63 4.34
N MET A 192 -12.48 -11.85 3.93
CA MET A 192 -13.20 -13.03 4.34
C MET A 192 -13.10 -13.22 5.87
N MET A 193 -14.26 -13.33 6.52
CA MET A 193 -14.32 -13.72 7.92
C MET A 193 -13.67 -15.10 8.11
N LYS A 194 -12.71 -15.17 9.04
CA LYS A 194 -12.05 -16.41 9.44
C LYS A 194 -12.87 -17.09 10.53
N ALA A 195 -12.89 -18.41 10.52
CA ALA A 195 -13.48 -19.20 11.60
C ALA A 195 -12.42 -19.49 12.67
N GLU A 196 -12.82 -19.43 13.94
CA GLU A 196 -11.99 -19.94 15.03
C GLU A 196 -12.11 -21.46 15.13
N ARG A 197 -11.05 -22.10 15.60
CA ARG A 197 -11.02 -23.56 15.78
C ARG A 197 -11.23 -23.91 17.25
N MET A 198 -12.08 -24.90 17.49
CA MET A 198 -12.29 -25.48 18.81
C MET A 198 -12.12 -27.00 18.78
N SER A 199 -11.96 -27.59 19.96
CA SER A 199 -11.58 -28.99 20.10
C SER A 199 -12.74 -29.96 19.85
N SER A 200 -13.99 -29.55 20.13
CA SER A 200 -15.16 -30.40 19.96
C SER A 200 -16.44 -29.62 19.65
N ALA A 201 -17.40 -30.29 18.99
CA ALA A 201 -18.72 -29.73 18.68
C ALA A 201 -19.49 -29.32 19.95
N LYS A 202 -19.33 -30.07 21.05
CA LYS A 202 -19.99 -29.78 22.33
C LYS A 202 -19.54 -28.45 22.91
N GLU A 203 -18.24 -28.15 22.85
CA GLU A 203 -17.72 -26.86 23.29
C GLU A 203 -18.24 -25.73 22.38
N ILE A 204 -18.26 -25.95 21.06
CA ILE A 204 -18.72 -24.95 20.08
C ILE A 204 -20.16 -24.55 20.39
N ILE A 205 -21.06 -25.52 20.56
CA ILE A 205 -22.46 -25.27 20.86
C ILE A 205 -22.62 -24.61 22.24
N LYS A 206 -21.79 -24.97 23.23
CA LYS A 206 -21.82 -24.34 24.56
C LYS A 206 -21.40 -22.87 24.50
N GLN A 207 -20.43 -22.51 23.65
CA GLN A 207 -19.92 -21.14 23.54
C GLN A 207 -20.78 -20.26 22.64
N ILE A 208 -21.20 -20.77 21.48
CA ILE A 208 -21.95 -19.99 20.47
C ILE A 208 -23.46 -20.04 20.73
N GLY A 209 -23.96 -21.11 21.36
CA GLY A 209 -25.39 -21.35 21.54
C GLY A 209 -26.07 -21.85 20.26
N LYS A 210 -27.30 -21.39 20.00
CA LYS A 210 -28.06 -21.75 18.80
C LYS A 210 -27.34 -21.22 17.56
N CYS A 211 -26.95 -22.11 16.66
CA CYS A 211 -26.15 -21.78 15.49
C CYS A 211 -26.62 -22.50 14.21
N LEU A 212 -26.16 -21.99 13.06
CA LEU A 212 -26.22 -22.69 11.78
C LEU A 212 -24.96 -23.55 11.63
N VAL A 213 -25.10 -24.74 11.05
CA VAL A 213 -23.99 -25.67 10.82
C VAL A 213 -23.94 -26.00 9.33
N GLU A 214 -22.79 -25.76 8.72
CA GLU A 214 -22.53 -26.03 7.31
C GLU A 214 -21.35 -27.00 7.17
N PRO A 215 -21.35 -27.87 6.14
CA PRO A 215 -20.20 -28.71 5.87
C PRO A 215 -18.98 -27.87 5.48
N LYS A 216 -17.81 -28.19 6.05
CA LYS A 216 -16.55 -27.59 5.62
C LYS A 216 -16.06 -28.29 4.35
N PHE A 217 -16.21 -27.60 3.22
CA PHE A 217 -15.65 -28.07 1.96
C PHE A 217 -14.11 -28.04 1.97
N ASP A 218 -13.50 -29.01 1.29
CA ASP A 218 -12.06 -29.08 1.07
C ASP A 218 -11.73 -28.56 -0.33
N GLY A 219 -11.42 -27.27 -0.41
CA GLY A 219 -11.19 -26.57 -1.67
C GLY A 219 -10.83 -25.11 -1.45
N PHE A 220 -10.68 -24.37 -2.54
CA PHE A 220 -10.39 -22.93 -2.49
C PHE A 220 -11.66 -22.13 -2.24
N ARG A 221 -11.63 -21.27 -1.22
CA ARG A 221 -12.67 -20.26 -1.00
C ARG A 221 -12.51 -19.17 -2.07
N ARG A 222 -13.45 -19.09 -3.00
CA ARG A 222 -13.52 -18.02 -4.01
C ARG A 222 -14.44 -16.91 -3.49
N GLY A 223 -13.99 -15.67 -3.60
CA GLY A 223 -14.71 -14.45 -3.23
C GLY A 223 -14.46 -13.35 -4.24
#